data_AF-A0A1W1UQ18-F1
#
_entry.id   AF-A0A1W1UQ18-F1
#
_cell.length_a   1.000
_cell.length_b   1.000
_cell.length_c   1.000
_cell.angle_alpha   90.00
_cell.angle_beta   90.00
_cell.angle_gamma   90.00
#
_symmetry.space_group_name_H-M   'P 1'
#
loop_
_entity.id
_entity.type
_entity.pdbx_description
1 polymer ?
#
loop_
_entity_poly.entity_id
_entity_poly.type
_entity_poly.pdbx_seq_one_letter_code
_entity_poly.pdbx_strand_id
1 'polypeptide(L)'
;MLTKKWKCTVCNYIHVGDNPPDKCPECDYGPEVFELLGEIELSTSPEEQKAIRNALFKIQYGLFMVGSAKDGKINGQICNTVFQITSSPVRVAVGINKNNLTHEHITASGSLSICILSDDCLDIVSRFGYNSGRNIDKFEGIEHSLTQLGNPVIKQSIAWFDCKVEKSIDLGSHTLFIVDVISAQDTGEQGATTYERYRELKNQDKEKATGDKWECVVCQHIHVGEKPPEKCPICKQGPEKFKKIG
;
A
#
# COMPACT_ATOMS: atom_id res chain seq x y z
N MET A 1 5.52 7.15 -18.38
CA MET A 1 4.71 7.78 -19.42
C MET A 1 5.67 8.49 -20.34
N LEU A 2 5.63 8.17 -21.63
CA LEU A 2 6.32 8.94 -22.66
C LEU A 2 5.58 10.28 -22.77
N THR A 3 6.29 11.40 -22.73
CA THR A 3 5.70 12.72 -22.99
C THR A 3 6.37 13.31 -24.23
N LYS A 4 5.64 14.09 -25.00
CA LYS A 4 6.12 14.64 -26.26
C LYS A 4 6.86 15.96 -26.03
N LYS A 5 7.93 16.18 -26.79
CA LYS A 5 8.64 17.46 -26.83
C LYS A 5 8.32 18.20 -28.11
N TRP A 6 7.81 19.40 -27.98
CA TRP A 6 7.44 20.27 -29.09
C TRP A 6 8.39 21.46 -29.15
N LYS A 7 8.73 21.91 -30.35
CA LYS A 7 9.58 23.08 -30.58
C LYS A 7 8.87 24.10 -31.43
N CYS A 8 8.76 25.33 -30.95
CA CYS A 8 8.29 26.45 -31.76
C CYS A 8 9.32 26.73 -32.86
N THR A 9 8.91 26.63 -34.12
CA THR A 9 9.76 26.88 -35.29
C THR A 9 10.08 28.37 -35.50
N VAL A 10 9.34 29.28 -34.84
CA VAL A 10 9.54 30.74 -34.93
C VAL A 10 10.63 31.21 -33.96
N CYS A 11 10.56 30.83 -32.68
CA CYS A 11 11.46 31.34 -31.64
C CYS A 11 12.34 30.26 -30.98
N ASN A 12 12.20 29.00 -31.37
CA ASN A 12 12.87 27.83 -30.79
C ASN A 12 12.48 27.48 -29.34
N TYR A 13 11.40 28.06 -28.79
CA TYR A 13 10.86 27.66 -27.48
C TYR A 13 10.52 26.16 -27.45
N ILE A 14 10.78 25.53 -26.31
CA ILE A 14 10.55 24.10 -26.09
C ILE A 14 9.39 23.91 -25.11
N HIS A 15 8.38 23.16 -25.54
CA HIS A 15 7.28 22.71 -24.71
C HIS A 15 7.38 21.20 -24.45
N VAL A 16 7.01 20.77 -23.24
CA VAL A 16 6.94 19.36 -22.85
C VAL A 16 5.51 19.07 -22.41
N GLY A 17 4.84 18.19 -23.16
CA GLY A 17 3.43 17.88 -22.95
C GLY A 17 2.86 17.02 -24.08
N ASP A 18 1.70 16.41 -23.85
CA ASP A 18 1.09 15.50 -24.84
C ASP A 18 0.69 16.20 -26.14
N ASN A 19 0.44 17.51 -26.08
CA ASN A 19 0.07 18.40 -27.18
C ASN A 19 0.89 19.70 -27.10
N PRO A 20 1.09 20.44 -28.20
CA PRO A 20 1.67 21.78 -28.15
C PRO A 20 0.71 22.75 -27.42
N PRO A 21 1.21 23.86 -26.86
CA PRO A 21 0.36 24.84 -26.18
C PRO A 21 -0.50 25.63 -27.17
N ASP A 22 -1.66 26.14 -26.73
CA ASP A 22 -2.56 26.98 -27.54
C ASP A 22 -1.89 28.27 -28.06
N LYS A 23 -0.87 28.75 -27.33
CA LYS A 23 0.01 29.83 -27.76
C LYS A 23 1.42 29.62 -27.23
N CYS A 24 2.41 30.00 -28.04
CA CYS A 24 3.81 30.00 -27.64
C CYS A 24 4.07 31.08 -26.58
N PRO A 25 4.57 30.74 -25.37
CA PRO A 25 4.80 31.72 -24.31
C PRO A 25 5.80 32.84 -24.66
N GLU A 26 6.72 32.57 -25.59
CA GLU A 26 7.78 33.51 -25.96
C GLU A 26 7.43 34.40 -27.15
N CYS A 27 6.54 33.97 -28.04
CA CYS A 27 6.26 34.69 -29.30
C CYS A 27 4.78 34.80 -29.66
N ASP A 28 3.87 34.31 -28.82
CA ASP A 28 2.40 34.38 -28.93
C ASP A 28 1.74 33.73 -30.16
N TYR A 29 2.54 33.12 -31.07
CA TYR A 29 2.03 32.30 -32.19
C TYR A 29 1.28 31.06 -31.70
N GLY A 30 0.32 30.59 -32.49
CA GLY A 30 -0.53 29.45 -32.15
C GLY A 30 0.18 28.08 -32.24
N PRO A 31 -0.52 26.97 -31.97
CA PRO A 31 0.06 25.63 -31.95
C PRO A 31 0.61 25.17 -33.31
N GLU A 32 0.16 25.78 -34.41
CA GLU A 32 0.56 25.45 -35.78
C GLU A 32 2.06 25.63 -36.06
N VAL A 33 2.76 26.44 -35.26
CA VAL A 33 4.20 26.65 -35.43
C VAL A 33 5.05 25.66 -34.63
N PHE A 34 4.45 24.71 -33.90
CA PHE A 34 5.17 23.72 -33.11
C PHE A 34 5.42 22.42 -33.88
N GLU A 35 6.68 22.02 -33.95
CA GLU A 35 7.09 20.71 -34.49
C GLU A 35 7.37 19.72 -33.36
N LEU A 36 6.98 18.45 -33.56
CA LEU A 36 7.29 17.37 -32.63
C LEU A 36 8.76 16.98 -32.78
N LEU A 37 9.57 17.20 -31.73
CA LEU A 37 10.98 16.78 -31.69
C LEU A 37 11.16 15.31 -31.28
N GLY A 38 10.11 14.68 -30.76
CA GLY A 38 10.11 13.27 -30.39
C GLY A 38 9.40 13.00 -29.07
N GLU A 39 9.27 11.72 -28.76
CA GLU A 39 8.82 11.23 -27.46
C GLU A 39 10.02 11.12 -26.52
N ILE A 40 9.89 11.72 -25.33
CA ILE A 40 10.90 11.59 -24.28
C ILE A 40 10.35 10.67 -23.23
N GLU A 41 11.13 9.65 -22.87
CA GLU A 41 10.95 9.02 -21.58
C GLU A 41 11.24 10.07 -20.51
N LEU A 42 10.30 10.27 -19.58
CA LEU A 42 10.63 10.88 -18.28
C LEU A 42 11.58 9.92 -17.53
N SER A 43 12.80 9.77 -18.02
CA SER A 43 13.86 9.03 -17.37
C SER A 43 14.52 10.02 -16.41
N THR A 44 14.08 9.99 -15.16
CA THR A 44 14.76 10.72 -14.08
C THR A 44 16.11 10.07 -13.83
N SER A 45 17.13 10.89 -13.55
CA SER A 45 18.47 10.37 -13.24
C SER A 45 18.43 9.44 -12.01
N PRO A 46 19.41 8.56 -11.81
CA PRO A 46 19.46 7.72 -10.61
C PRO A 46 19.35 8.50 -9.29
N GLU A 47 19.93 9.70 -9.23
CA GLU A 47 19.84 10.63 -8.10
C GLU A 47 18.40 11.10 -7.90
N GLU A 48 17.73 11.53 -8.97
CA GLU A 48 16.35 12.01 -8.92
C GLU A 48 15.39 10.85 -8.56
N GLN A 49 15.59 9.65 -9.09
CA GLN A 49 14.83 8.46 -8.68
C GLN A 49 15.00 8.15 -7.19
N LYS A 50 16.21 8.33 -6.65
CA LYS A 50 16.46 8.19 -5.21
C LYS A 50 15.74 9.28 -4.42
N ALA A 51 15.76 10.53 -4.89
CA ALA A 51 15.04 11.64 -4.27
C ALA A 51 13.52 11.39 -4.24
N ILE A 52 12.93 10.96 -5.37
CA ILE A 52 11.52 10.58 -5.49
C ILE A 52 11.17 9.47 -4.49
N ARG A 53 11.95 8.37 -4.46
CA ARG A 53 11.71 7.29 -3.49
C ARG A 53 11.75 7.79 -2.06
N ASN A 54 12.72 8.64 -1.71
CA ASN A 54 12.82 9.24 -0.38
C ASN A 54 11.62 10.14 -0.04
N ALA A 55 11.16 10.94 -0.98
CA ALA A 55 10.00 11.81 -0.81
C ALA A 55 8.70 11.02 -0.64
N LEU A 56 8.52 9.92 -1.38
CA LEU A 56 7.35 9.03 -1.22
C LEU A 56 7.22 8.45 0.20
N PHE A 57 8.34 8.23 0.90
CA PHE A 57 8.32 7.79 2.30
C PHE A 57 7.80 8.86 3.29
N LYS A 58 7.58 10.11 2.85
CA LYS A 58 7.00 11.18 3.67
C LYS A 58 5.48 11.21 3.63
N ILE A 59 4.84 10.47 2.73
CA ILE A 59 3.38 10.34 2.71
C ILE A 59 2.95 9.50 3.93
N GLN A 60 2.00 10.04 4.69
CA GLN A 60 1.45 9.39 5.86
C GLN A 60 0.32 8.44 5.49
N TYR A 61 0.25 7.31 6.19
CA TYR A 61 -0.74 6.27 5.95
C TYR A 61 -1.26 5.70 7.26
N GLY A 62 -2.55 5.38 7.31
CA GLY A 62 -3.09 4.47 8.31
C GLY A 62 -2.61 3.03 8.09
N LEU A 63 -2.99 2.13 9.00
CA LEU A 63 -2.76 0.70 8.84
C LEU A 63 -4.06 -0.09 9.00
N PHE A 64 -4.32 -0.95 8.03
CA PHE A 64 -5.59 -1.65 7.89
C PHE A 64 -5.37 -3.13 7.59
N MET A 65 -6.33 -3.96 7.96
CA MET A 65 -6.50 -5.28 7.36
C MET A 65 -7.65 -5.22 6.34
N VAL A 66 -7.39 -5.61 5.10
CA VAL A 66 -8.40 -5.72 4.05
C VAL A 66 -8.73 -7.20 3.84
N GLY A 67 -9.99 -7.55 4.03
CA GLY A 67 -10.51 -8.91 3.93
C GLY A 67 -11.44 -9.09 2.73
N SER A 68 -11.53 -10.31 2.20
CA SER A 68 -12.54 -10.68 1.20
C SER A 68 -12.74 -12.20 1.17
N ALA A 69 -13.91 -12.62 0.69
CA ALA A 69 -14.26 -14.03 0.56
C ALA A 69 -14.46 -14.44 -0.89
N LYS A 70 -14.14 -15.70 -1.21
CA LYS A 70 -14.45 -16.34 -2.49
C LYS A 70 -14.83 -17.79 -2.24
N ASP A 71 -15.97 -18.22 -2.76
CA ASP A 71 -16.45 -19.60 -2.66
C ASP A 71 -16.45 -20.15 -1.22
N GLY A 72 -16.90 -19.31 -0.26
CA GLY A 72 -16.91 -19.63 1.17
C GLY A 72 -15.55 -19.61 1.87
N LYS A 73 -14.46 -19.33 1.16
CA LYS A 73 -13.11 -19.19 1.74
C LYS A 73 -12.76 -17.73 1.96
N ILE A 74 -12.41 -17.39 3.20
CA ILE A 74 -11.98 -16.06 3.58
C ILE A 74 -10.46 -15.90 3.44
N ASN A 75 -10.02 -14.68 3.12
CA ASN A 75 -8.62 -14.30 3.14
C ASN A 75 -8.50 -12.79 3.45
N GLY A 76 -7.36 -12.36 3.96
CA GLY A 76 -7.11 -10.95 4.29
C GLY A 76 -5.65 -10.56 4.14
N GLN A 77 -5.35 -9.27 4.03
CA GLN A 77 -3.99 -8.77 3.96
C GLN A 77 -3.83 -7.47 4.76
N ILE A 78 -2.61 -7.15 5.16
CA ILE A 78 -2.31 -5.78 5.60
C ILE A 78 -2.27 -4.84 4.40
N CYS A 79 -2.89 -3.67 4.56
CA CYS A 79 -2.93 -2.60 3.58
C CYS A 79 -2.74 -1.26 4.29
N ASN A 80 -1.92 -0.38 3.72
CA ASN A 80 -1.78 1.01 4.17
C ASN A 80 -2.37 2.00 3.14
N THR A 81 -2.66 1.54 1.92
CA THR A 81 -3.25 2.36 0.85
C THR A 81 -4.78 2.32 0.95
N VAL A 82 -5.32 2.95 1.99
CA VAL A 82 -6.75 3.16 2.20
C VAL A 82 -6.99 4.62 2.54
N PHE A 83 -7.92 5.28 1.85
CA PHE A 83 -8.33 6.65 2.17
C PHE A 83 -9.76 6.94 1.69
N GLN A 84 -10.48 7.76 2.45
CA GLN A 84 -11.83 8.20 2.08
C GLN A 84 -11.76 9.19 0.91
N ILE A 85 -12.62 9.00 -0.09
CA ILE A 85 -12.72 9.87 -1.27
C ILE A 85 -13.83 10.90 -1.09
N THR A 86 -15.03 10.46 -0.68
CA THR A 86 -16.20 11.32 -0.50
C THR A 86 -17.13 10.76 0.58
N SER A 87 -17.91 11.64 1.20
CA SER A 87 -18.94 11.33 2.19
C SER A 87 -20.34 11.27 1.59
N SER A 88 -20.52 11.62 0.32
CA SER A 88 -21.82 11.55 -0.37
C SER A 88 -21.62 11.24 -1.87
N PRO A 89 -21.71 9.96 -2.30
CA PRO A 89 -21.87 8.76 -1.45
C PRO A 89 -20.64 8.47 -0.58
N VAL A 90 -20.79 7.71 0.51
CA VAL A 90 -19.64 7.32 1.36
C VAL A 90 -18.77 6.32 0.61
N ARG A 91 -17.56 6.74 0.22
CA ARG A 91 -16.71 5.97 -0.69
C ARG A 91 -15.24 6.03 -0.29
N VAL A 92 -14.57 4.90 -0.42
CA VAL A 92 -13.17 4.69 -0.03
C VAL A 92 -12.38 4.17 -1.23
N ALA A 93 -11.12 4.58 -1.34
CA ALA A 93 -10.15 4.00 -2.27
C ALA A 93 -9.27 2.99 -1.54
N VAL A 94 -9.04 1.83 -2.16
CA VAL A 94 -8.19 0.76 -1.62
C VAL A 94 -7.24 0.25 -2.70
N GLY A 95 -5.94 0.40 -2.47
CA GLY A 95 -4.89 -0.10 -3.37
C GLY A 95 -4.44 -1.51 -3.00
N ILE A 96 -4.63 -2.48 -3.90
CA ILE A 96 -4.31 -3.89 -3.65
C ILE A 96 -3.36 -4.41 -4.73
N ASN A 97 -2.25 -5.02 -4.31
CA ASN A 97 -1.29 -5.67 -5.21
C ASN A 97 -1.93 -6.89 -5.90
N LYS A 98 -1.81 -6.97 -7.22
CA LYS A 98 -2.41 -8.03 -8.04
C LYS A 98 -1.91 -9.45 -7.70
N ASN A 99 -0.72 -9.57 -7.10
CA ASN A 99 -0.15 -10.86 -6.73
C ASN A 99 -0.75 -11.43 -5.43
N ASN A 100 -1.46 -10.64 -4.64
CA ASN A 100 -2.00 -11.07 -3.36
C ASN A 100 -3.31 -11.86 -3.57
N LEU A 101 -3.49 -12.95 -2.82
CA LEU A 101 -4.72 -13.76 -2.88
C LEU A 101 -5.98 -12.91 -2.56
N THR A 102 -5.83 -11.88 -1.72
CA THR A 102 -6.94 -10.98 -1.40
C THR A 102 -7.42 -10.23 -2.64
N HIS A 103 -6.51 -9.87 -3.57
CA HIS A 103 -6.90 -9.26 -4.85
C HIS A 103 -7.82 -10.18 -5.66
N GLU A 104 -7.46 -11.46 -5.76
CA GLU A 104 -8.28 -12.45 -6.47
C GLU A 104 -9.67 -12.59 -5.83
N HIS A 105 -9.73 -12.59 -4.50
CA HIS A 105 -11.01 -12.68 -3.77
C HIS A 105 -11.88 -11.44 -4.02
N ILE A 106 -11.30 -10.23 -3.94
CA ILE A 106 -12.03 -8.98 -4.20
C ILE A 106 -12.52 -8.93 -5.64
N THR A 107 -11.68 -9.30 -6.60
CA THR A 107 -12.02 -9.31 -8.02
C THR A 107 -13.16 -10.28 -8.32
N ALA A 108 -13.18 -11.45 -7.66
CA ALA A 108 -14.21 -12.46 -7.87
C ALA A 108 -15.53 -12.13 -7.15
N SER A 109 -15.48 -11.60 -5.93
CA SER A 109 -16.67 -11.32 -5.11
C SER A 109 -17.30 -9.95 -5.38
N GLY A 110 -16.52 -8.98 -5.85
CA GLY A 110 -16.94 -7.59 -5.94
C GLY A 110 -17.16 -6.95 -4.56
N SER A 111 -16.57 -7.49 -3.49
CA SER A 111 -16.72 -6.95 -2.14
C SER A 111 -15.46 -7.13 -1.29
N LEU A 112 -15.32 -6.28 -0.29
CA LEU A 112 -14.24 -6.35 0.69
C LEU A 112 -14.67 -5.81 2.04
N SER A 113 -13.97 -6.22 3.09
CA SER A 113 -13.98 -5.56 4.39
C SER A 113 -12.71 -4.74 4.59
N ILE A 114 -12.81 -3.68 5.40
CA ILE A 114 -11.67 -2.88 5.86
C ILE A 114 -11.73 -2.85 7.38
N CYS A 115 -10.70 -3.33 8.05
CA CYS A 115 -10.53 -3.30 9.50
C CYS A 115 -9.44 -2.28 9.87
N ILE A 116 -9.76 -1.31 10.71
CA ILE A 116 -8.81 -0.32 11.23
C ILE A 116 -8.08 -0.91 12.43
N LEU A 117 -6.75 -0.85 12.44
CA LEU A 117 -5.92 -1.45 13.48
C LEU A 117 -5.50 -0.44 14.54
N SER A 118 -5.34 -0.88 15.79
CA SER A 118 -4.70 -0.14 16.89
C SER A 118 -3.21 -0.46 16.99
N ASP A 119 -2.51 0.12 17.97
CA ASP A 119 -1.07 -0.13 18.17
C ASP A 119 -0.77 -1.59 18.57
N ASP A 120 -1.76 -2.36 19.03
CA ASP A 120 -1.65 -3.79 19.30
C ASP A 120 -1.87 -4.63 18.03
N CYS A 121 -1.11 -4.31 16.98
CA CYS A 121 -1.28 -4.90 15.66
C CYS A 121 -0.15 -5.84 15.23
N LEU A 122 0.92 -6.01 16.02
CA LEU A 122 2.12 -6.71 15.57
C LEU A 122 1.84 -8.16 15.15
N ASP A 123 1.01 -8.89 15.88
CA ASP A 123 0.67 -10.27 15.54
C ASP A 123 -0.27 -10.35 14.33
N ILE A 124 -1.23 -9.42 14.20
CA ILE A 124 -2.08 -9.28 13.02
C ILE A 124 -1.22 -8.97 11.78
N VAL A 125 -0.30 -8.02 11.90
CA VAL A 125 0.62 -7.66 10.80
C VAL A 125 1.53 -8.82 10.45
N SER A 126 2.00 -9.57 11.45
CA SER A 126 2.77 -10.79 11.25
C SER A 126 2.03 -11.79 10.37
N ARG A 127 0.79 -12.12 10.78
CA ARG A 127 -0.05 -13.12 10.16
C ARG A 127 -0.50 -12.70 8.76
N PHE A 128 -1.06 -11.49 8.63
CA PHE A 128 -1.71 -11.02 7.41
C PHE A 128 -0.78 -10.26 6.44
N GLY A 129 0.39 -9.79 6.90
CA GLY A 129 1.33 -9.00 6.10
C GLY A 129 2.49 -9.80 5.52
N TYR A 130 2.90 -10.90 6.17
CA TYR A 130 4.08 -11.67 5.76
C TYR A 130 3.79 -13.12 5.36
N ASN A 131 2.53 -13.53 5.33
CA ASN A 131 2.12 -14.87 4.90
C ASN A 131 1.11 -14.80 3.75
N SER A 132 1.20 -15.79 2.85
CA SER A 132 0.24 -15.98 1.77
C SER A 132 -0.88 -16.91 2.23
N GLY A 133 -2.13 -16.49 2.02
CA GLY A 133 -3.31 -17.34 2.25
C GLY A 133 -3.39 -18.55 1.29
N ARG A 134 -2.51 -18.60 0.28
CA ARG A 134 -2.35 -19.78 -0.58
C ARG A 134 -1.59 -20.91 0.12
N ASN A 135 -0.80 -20.58 1.14
CA ASN A 135 0.10 -21.51 1.80
C ASN A 135 -0.39 -21.89 3.20
N ILE A 136 -1.08 -20.97 3.89
CA ILE A 136 -1.59 -21.17 5.25
C ILE A 136 -3.00 -20.61 5.36
N ASP A 137 -3.79 -21.15 6.29
CA ASP A 137 -4.98 -20.46 6.77
C ASP A 137 -4.55 -19.33 7.72
N LYS A 138 -4.81 -18.08 7.30
CA LYS A 138 -4.44 -16.90 8.10
C LYS A 138 -5.43 -16.59 9.20
N PHE A 139 -6.65 -17.12 9.13
CA PHE A 139 -7.70 -16.92 10.12
C PHE A 139 -7.74 -18.05 11.16
N GLU A 140 -6.98 -19.13 10.97
CA GLU A 140 -6.83 -20.19 11.98
C GLU A 140 -6.37 -19.59 13.32
N GLY A 141 -7.18 -19.82 14.37
CA GLY A 141 -6.95 -19.32 15.72
C GLY A 141 -7.14 -17.80 15.90
N ILE A 142 -7.62 -17.08 14.88
CA ILE A 142 -7.94 -15.65 14.98
C ILE A 142 -9.44 -15.49 15.19
N GLU A 143 -9.84 -14.79 16.25
CA GLU A 143 -11.26 -14.43 16.45
C GLU A 143 -11.73 -13.46 15.37
N HIS A 144 -12.74 -13.89 14.61
CA HIS A 144 -13.32 -13.12 13.51
C HIS A 144 -14.81 -13.39 13.39
N SER A 145 -15.52 -12.49 12.71
CA SER A 145 -16.89 -12.69 12.24
C SER A 145 -16.96 -12.38 10.74
N LEU A 146 -18.11 -12.70 10.13
CA LEU A 146 -18.39 -12.37 8.74
C LEU A 146 -19.40 -11.22 8.67
N THR A 147 -19.18 -10.31 7.73
CA THR A 147 -20.11 -9.23 7.41
C THR A 147 -21.31 -9.76 6.63
N GLN A 148 -22.26 -8.88 6.29
CA GLN A 148 -23.43 -9.25 5.48
C GLN A 148 -23.04 -9.71 4.07
N LEU A 149 -21.97 -9.16 3.49
CA LEU A 149 -21.41 -9.62 2.21
C LEU A 149 -20.50 -10.85 2.35
N GLY A 150 -20.35 -11.39 3.56
CA GLY A 150 -19.52 -12.58 3.83
C GLY A 150 -18.03 -12.29 3.96
N ASN A 151 -17.61 -11.02 4.07
CA ASN A 151 -16.21 -10.64 4.22
C ASN A 151 -15.76 -10.82 5.68
N PRO A 152 -14.50 -11.23 5.95
CA PRO A 152 -14.03 -11.42 7.30
C PRO A 152 -13.71 -10.09 8.00
N VAL A 153 -14.09 -9.95 9.27
CA VAL A 153 -13.68 -8.84 10.15
C VAL A 153 -13.07 -9.40 11.44
N ILE A 154 -11.95 -8.85 11.88
CA ILE A 154 -11.22 -9.31 13.08
C ILE A 154 -11.66 -8.53 14.31
N LYS A 155 -11.79 -9.19 15.46
CA LYS A 155 -12.22 -8.50 16.69
C LYS A 155 -11.24 -7.45 17.20
N GLN A 156 -9.95 -7.59 16.87
CA GLN A 156 -8.89 -6.65 17.27
C GLN A 156 -8.98 -5.31 16.52
N SER A 157 -9.85 -5.17 15.51
CA SER A 157 -10.05 -3.89 14.86
C SER A 157 -10.77 -2.91 15.79
N ILE A 158 -10.45 -1.62 15.69
CA ILE A 158 -11.15 -0.55 16.43
C ILE A 158 -12.37 -0.02 15.67
N ALA A 159 -12.44 -0.30 14.37
CA ALA A 159 -13.62 -0.12 13.55
C ALA A 159 -13.49 -0.98 12.29
N TRP A 160 -14.61 -1.28 11.65
CA TRP A 160 -14.61 -1.95 10.35
C TRP A 160 -15.69 -1.42 9.40
N PHE A 161 -15.44 -1.62 8.10
CA PHE A 161 -16.36 -1.33 6.99
C PHE A 161 -16.61 -2.59 6.18
N ASP A 162 -17.86 -2.81 5.77
CA ASP A 162 -18.24 -3.77 4.73
C ASP A 162 -18.56 -2.99 3.46
N CYS A 163 -17.89 -3.35 2.36
CA CYS A 163 -17.83 -2.51 1.18
C CYS A 163 -18.14 -3.30 -0.09
N LYS A 164 -18.83 -2.65 -1.02
CA LYS A 164 -19.06 -3.15 -2.38
C LYS A 164 -18.16 -2.42 -3.36
N VAL A 165 -17.52 -3.16 -4.27
CA VAL A 165 -16.71 -2.57 -5.34
C VAL A 165 -17.63 -1.89 -6.35
N GLU A 166 -17.40 -0.60 -6.56
CA GLU A 166 -18.08 0.20 -7.58
C GLU A 166 -17.22 0.31 -8.85
N LYS A 167 -15.92 0.56 -8.68
CA LYS A 167 -15.00 0.75 -9.82
C LYS A 167 -13.64 0.16 -9.50
N SER A 168 -12.99 -0.36 -10.53
CA SER A 168 -11.61 -0.83 -10.47
C SER A 168 -10.76 -0.12 -11.51
N ILE A 169 -9.56 0.31 -11.13
CA ILE A 169 -8.63 1.01 -12.01
C ILE A 169 -7.28 0.28 -11.95
N ASP A 170 -6.78 -0.11 -13.12
CA ASP A 170 -5.46 -0.73 -13.24
C ASP A 170 -4.35 0.33 -13.11
N LEU A 171 -3.43 0.12 -12.18
CA LEU A 171 -2.26 0.99 -11.92
C LEU A 171 -0.94 0.22 -12.10
N GLY A 172 -0.92 -0.80 -12.95
CA GLY A 172 0.24 -1.66 -13.19
C GLY A 172 0.32 -2.79 -12.19
N SER A 173 1.16 -2.66 -11.15
CA SER A 173 1.35 -3.71 -10.14
C SER A 173 0.18 -3.84 -9.16
N HIS A 174 -0.66 -2.81 -9.07
CA HIS A 174 -1.80 -2.74 -8.18
C HIS A 174 -3.09 -2.47 -8.96
N THR A 175 -4.22 -2.85 -8.37
CA THR A 175 -5.54 -2.34 -8.74
C THR A 175 -6.01 -1.40 -7.64
N LEU A 176 -6.51 -0.22 -8.04
CA LEU A 176 -7.23 0.67 -7.16
C LEU A 176 -8.71 0.31 -7.22
N PHE A 177 -9.23 -0.20 -6.12
CA PHE A 177 -10.66 -0.43 -5.94
C PHE A 177 -11.28 0.81 -5.31
N ILE A 178 -12.30 1.34 -5.96
CA ILE A 178 -13.20 2.35 -5.42
C ILE A 178 -14.42 1.62 -4.92
N VAL A 179 -14.70 1.76 -3.62
CA VAL A 179 -15.72 0.97 -2.94
C VAL A 179 -16.72 1.85 -2.21
N ASP A 180 -18.00 1.49 -2.31
CA ASP A 180 -19.07 2.10 -1.51
C ASP A 180 -19.15 1.39 -0.16
N VAL A 181 -19.23 2.15 0.92
CA VAL A 181 -19.40 1.62 2.28
C VAL A 181 -20.88 1.37 2.52
N ILE A 182 -21.26 0.12 2.74
CA ILE A 182 -22.67 -0.27 2.92
C ILE A 182 -23.02 -0.57 4.38
N SER A 183 -22.04 -0.93 5.19
CA SER A 183 -22.18 -1.17 6.62
C SER A 183 -20.87 -0.85 7.33
N ALA A 184 -20.96 -0.45 8.60
CA ALA A 184 -19.82 -0.13 9.43
C ALA A 184 -20.11 -0.47 10.89
N GLN A 185 -19.06 -0.65 11.67
CA GLN A 185 -19.14 -0.67 13.13
C GLN A 185 -17.92 0.01 13.72
N ASP A 186 -18.15 0.85 14.72
CA ASP A 186 -17.12 1.34 15.64
C ASP A 186 -17.05 0.37 16.82
N THR A 187 -15.86 -0.17 17.08
CA THR A 187 -15.63 -1.27 18.02
C THR A 187 -14.72 -0.91 19.19
N GLY A 188 -14.25 0.35 19.32
CA GLY A 188 -13.49 0.72 20.51
C GLY A 188 -12.96 2.14 20.58
N GLU A 189 -12.57 2.54 21.79
CA GLU A 189 -12.03 3.88 22.11
C GLU A 189 -10.52 4.01 21.86
N GLN A 190 -9.86 2.93 21.42
CA GLN A 190 -8.42 2.92 21.14
C GLN A 190 -8.11 3.74 19.88
N GLY A 191 -6.98 4.46 19.89
CA GLY A 191 -6.52 5.21 18.73
C GLY A 191 -6.11 4.30 17.56
N ALA A 192 -6.39 4.76 16.33
CA ALA A 192 -5.91 4.11 15.11
C ALA A 192 -4.38 4.19 15.02
N THR A 193 -3.74 3.08 14.65
CA THR A 193 -2.31 3.09 14.36
C THR A 193 -2.01 3.61 12.96
N THR A 194 -0.79 4.09 12.76
CA THR A 194 -0.29 4.52 11.46
C THR A 194 0.80 3.57 10.98
N TYR A 195 1.09 3.60 9.67
CA TYR A 195 2.21 2.84 9.13
C TYR A 195 3.55 3.30 9.72
N GLU A 196 3.70 4.61 10.01
CA GLU A 196 4.88 5.14 10.69
C GLU A 196 4.98 4.58 12.12
N ARG A 197 3.90 4.63 12.89
CA ARG A 197 3.84 4.10 14.26
C ARG A 197 4.14 2.61 14.32
N TYR A 198 3.58 1.82 13.40
CA TYR A 198 3.94 0.42 13.23
C TYR A 198 5.45 0.23 12.98
N ARG A 199 6.07 1.05 12.12
CA ARG A 199 7.51 0.97 11.85
C ARG A 199 8.35 1.32 13.07
N GLU A 200 7.90 2.22 13.93
CA GLU A 200 8.54 2.49 15.22
C GLU A 200 8.46 1.27 16.12
N LEU A 201 7.24 0.75 16.38
CA LEU A 201 6.99 -0.43 17.21
C LEU A 201 7.85 -1.62 16.80
N LYS A 202 7.91 -1.87 15.49
CA LYS A 202 8.75 -2.91 14.86
C LYS A 202 10.24 -2.78 15.15
N ASN A 203 10.71 -1.56 15.37
CA ASN A 203 12.11 -1.18 15.45
C ASN A 203 12.52 -0.70 16.85
N GLN A 204 11.68 -0.81 17.87
CA GLN A 204 11.95 -0.30 19.21
C GLN A 204 13.26 -0.85 19.82
N ASP A 205 13.67 -2.06 19.44
CA ASP A 205 14.92 -2.67 19.90
C ASP A 205 16.19 -2.08 19.26
N LYS A 206 16.06 -1.22 18.23
CA LYS A 206 17.21 -0.64 17.50
C LYS A 206 18.00 0.38 18.31
N GLU A 207 17.35 1.12 19.20
CA GLU A 207 17.92 2.35 19.78
C GLU A 207 18.67 2.15 21.10
N LYS A 208 18.63 0.95 21.69
CA LYS A 208 19.17 0.71 23.04
C LYS A 208 20.33 -0.28 23.15
N ALA A 209 20.81 -0.89 22.06
CA ALA A 209 21.65 -2.08 22.18
C ALA A 209 23.03 -1.97 21.49
N THR A 210 24.08 -2.29 22.25
CA THR A 210 25.45 -2.56 21.77
C THR A 210 25.63 -4.05 21.53
N GLY A 211 26.11 -4.44 20.34
CA GLY A 211 26.33 -5.84 19.98
C GLY A 211 26.19 -6.09 18.47
N ASP A 212 26.37 -7.34 18.07
CA ASP A 212 26.13 -7.81 16.69
C ASP A 212 24.67 -7.52 16.29
N LYS A 213 24.48 -7.05 15.05
CA LYS A 213 23.14 -6.75 14.53
C LYS A 213 22.74 -7.74 13.46
N TRP A 214 21.47 -8.14 13.47
CA TRP A 214 20.90 -9.10 12.56
C TRP A 214 19.63 -8.52 11.93
N GLU A 215 19.58 -8.45 10.61
CA GLU A 215 18.42 -7.96 9.86
C GLU A 215 17.62 -9.13 9.28
N CYS A 216 16.33 -9.21 9.60
CA CYS A 216 15.43 -10.17 8.99
C CYS A 216 15.19 -9.81 7.52
N VAL A 217 15.50 -10.68 6.56
CA VAL A 217 15.33 -10.40 5.12
C VAL A 217 13.87 -10.39 4.67
N VAL A 218 12.95 -10.89 5.51
CA VAL A 218 11.50 -10.94 5.21
C VAL A 218 10.81 -9.65 5.60
N CYS A 219 11.10 -9.15 6.81
CA CYS A 219 10.42 -7.96 7.34
C CYS A 219 11.34 -6.78 7.62
N GLN A 220 12.67 -6.89 7.53
CA GLN A 220 13.63 -5.83 7.87
C GLN A 220 13.64 -5.42 9.36
N HIS A 221 13.08 -6.25 10.24
CA HIS A 221 13.31 -6.11 11.68
C HIS A 221 14.80 -6.31 11.98
N ILE A 222 15.36 -5.45 12.84
CA ILE A 222 16.75 -5.56 13.29
C ILE A 222 16.73 -6.05 14.72
N HIS A 223 17.37 -7.19 14.94
CA HIS A 223 17.66 -7.74 16.25
C HIS A 223 19.10 -7.40 16.63
N VAL A 224 19.35 -7.14 17.92
CA VAL A 224 20.71 -6.92 18.45
C VAL A 224 21.02 -8.00 19.47
N GLY A 225 22.11 -8.73 19.25
CA GLY A 225 22.52 -9.87 20.05
C GLY A 225 23.58 -10.72 19.34
N GLU A 226 24.29 -11.58 20.08
CA GLU A 226 25.36 -12.43 19.51
C GLU A 226 24.87 -13.38 18.40
N LYS A 227 23.59 -13.74 18.42
CA LYS A 227 22.95 -14.65 17.46
C LYS A 227 21.59 -14.09 17.03
N PRO A 228 21.08 -14.47 15.85
CA PRO A 228 19.71 -14.13 15.47
C PRO A 228 18.71 -14.84 16.39
N PRO A 229 17.50 -14.28 16.58
CA PRO A 229 16.48 -14.90 17.43
C PRO A 229 15.95 -16.18 16.78
N GLU A 230 15.49 -17.15 17.59
CA GLU A 230 14.89 -18.41 17.10
C GLU A 230 13.67 -18.18 16.22
N LYS A 231 12.92 -17.10 16.48
CA LYS A 231 11.86 -16.61 15.58
C LYS A 231 11.89 -15.09 15.57
N CYS A 232 11.72 -14.50 14.39
CA CYS A 232 11.57 -13.06 14.26
C CYS A 232 10.34 -12.58 15.06
N PRO A 233 10.45 -11.59 15.97
CA PRO A 233 9.31 -11.14 16.75
C PRO A 233 8.20 -10.53 15.89
N ILE A 234 8.55 -10.05 14.68
CA ILE A 234 7.64 -9.35 13.77
C ILE A 234 7.01 -10.27 12.73
N CYS A 235 7.76 -11.13 12.04
CA CYS A 235 7.22 -12.00 10.99
C CYS A 235 7.18 -13.50 11.36
N LYS A 236 7.64 -13.85 12.57
CA LYS A 236 7.73 -15.21 13.13
C LYS A 236 8.54 -16.23 12.32
N GLN A 237 9.26 -15.79 11.28
CA GLN A 237 10.19 -16.62 10.50
C GLN A 237 11.42 -17.02 11.32
N GLY A 238 12.03 -18.15 10.98
CA GLY A 238 13.18 -18.70 11.71
C GLY A 238 14.48 -17.91 11.55
N PRO A 239 15.54 -18.30 12.27
CA PRO A 239 16.83 -17.59 12.29
C PRO A 239 17.52 -17.59 10.92
N GLU A 240 17.22 -18.56 10.06
CA GLU A 240 17.74 -18.65 8.69
C GLU A 240 17.32 -17.48 7.79
N LYS A 241 16.31 -16.70 8.22
CA LYS A 241 15.88 -15.47 7.54
C LYS A 241 16.59 -14.23 8.06
N PHE A 242 17.60 -14.36 8.92
CA PHE A 242 18.41 -13.22 9.38
C PHE A 242 19.78 -13.21 8.72
N LYS A 243 20.21 -12.01 8.30
CA LYS A 243 21.58 -11.73 7.86
C LYS A 243 22.25 -10.82 8.89
N LYS A 244 23.53 -11.08 9.21
CA LYS A 244 24.32 -10.17 10.06
C LYS A 244 24.58 -8.86 9.31
N ILE A 245 24.46 -7.72 9.99
CA ILE A 245 24.63 -6.37 9.44
C ILE A 245 25.54 -5.54 10.35
N GLY A 246 26.83 -5.54 10.04
CA GLY A 246 27.86 -4.95 10.92
C GLY A 246 28.56 -6.05 11.70
#